data_AF-A0A7J0F4W3-F1
#
_entry.id   AF-A0A7J0F4W3-F1
#
_cell.length_a   1.000
_cell.length_b   1.000
_cell.length_c   1.000
_cell.angle_alpha   90.00
_cell.angle_beta   90.00
_cell.angle_gamma   90.00
#
_symmetry.space_group_name_H-M   'P 1'
#
loop_
_entity.id
_entity.type
_entity.pdbx_description
1 polymer ?
#
loop_
_entity_poly.entity_id
_entity_poly.type
_entity_poly.pdbx_seq_one_letter_code
_entity_poly.pdbx_strand_id
1 'polypeptide(L)'
;MRGGGGWISSERATSSYDLVEQMYYLYARVVKAKDLPTNPVTGSCDPYIEVNLGNSKGKTQHFEKRTSPECKQVFAFSKEKIQSSVLEVLVRDKRDGWQR
;
A
#
# COMPACT_ATOMS: atom_id res chain seq x y z
N MET A 1 36.78 24.63 -52.96
CA MET A 1 35.35 25.00 -52.88
C MET A 1 34.58 23.75 -52.48
N ARG A 2 34.33 23.52 -51.18
CA ARG A 2 33.11 23.82 -50.40
C ARG A 2 31.85 23.05 -50.85
N GLY A 3 31.28 22.29 -49.91
CA GLY A 3 29.94 21.69 -49.95
C GLY A 3 30.01 20.19 -49.64
N GLY A 4 29.89 19.68 -48.42
CA GLY A 4 29.01 20.11 -47.33
C GLY A 4 27.72 19.28 -47.32
N GLY A 5 27.82 17.95 -47.38
CA GLY A 5 26.70 17.03 -47.19
C GLY A 5 26.49 16.79 -45.71
N GLY A 6 25.52 17.52 -45.14
CA GLY A 6 25.15 17.42 -43.74
C GLY A 6 24.70 16.00 -43.39
N TRP A 7 25.52 15.32 -42.59
CA TRP A 7 25.03 14.27 -41.72
C TRP A 7 24.25 15.00 -40.63
N ILE A 8 22.94 15.17 -40.84
CA ILE A 8 22.01 15.33 -39.74
C ILE A 8 22.17 14.05 -38.94
N SER A 9 23.12 14.10 -37.99
CA SER A 9 23.13 13.21 -36.85
C SER A 9 21.70 13.24 -36.36
N SER A 10 21.01 12.12 -36.51
CA SER A 10 19.71 11.90 -35.90
C SER A 10 19.92 12.12 -34.41
N GLU A 11 19.73 13.37 -33.98
CA GLU A 11 19.25 13.67 -32.66
C GLU A 11 17.93 12.91 -32.62
N ARG A 12 18.02 11.67 -32.16
CA ARG A 12 16.90 10.82 -31.85
C ARG A 12 16.07 11.67 -30.90
N ALA A 13 15.07 12.33 -31.44
CA ALA A 13 14.18 13.18 -30.68
C ALA A 13 13.66 12.30 -29.55
N THR A 14 14.17 12.53 -28.34
CA THR A 14 13.62 11.90 -27.15
C THR A 14 12.18 12.35 -27.15
N SER A 15 11.27 11.39 -27.31
CA SER A 15 9.86 11.72 -27.36
C SER A 15 9.50 12.35 -26.02
N SER A 16 8.52 13.26 -25.95
CA SER A 16 8.08 13.81 -24.65
C SER A 16 7.67 12.72 -23.64
N TYR A 17 7.36 11.52 -24.15
CA TYR A 17 7.11 10.29 -23.38
C TYR A 17 8.37 9.62 -22.78
N ASP A 18 9.57 9.90 -23.28
CA ASP A 18 10.84 9.43 -22.70
C ASP A 18 11.24 10.22 -21.43
N LEU A 19 10.57 11.34 -21.16
CA LEU A 19 10.83 12.18 -19.97
C LEU A 19 9.99 11.77 -18.75
N VAL A 20 9.04 10.84 -18.89
CA VAL A 20 8.18 10.38 -17.79
C VAL A 20 8.63 9.02 -17.27
N GLU A 21 8.86 8.93 -15.96
CA GLU A 21 9.21 7.67 -15.31
C GLU A 21 7.95 6.81 -15.10
N GLN A 22 7.98 5.55 -15.56
CA GLN A 22 6.89 4.61 -15.33
C GLN A 22 6.85 4.17 -13.87
N MET A 23 5.76 4.51 -13.17
CA MET A 23 5.53 4.10 -11.80
C MET A 23 4.60 2.89 -11.72
N TYR A 24 4.99 1.90 -10.91
CA TYR A 24 4.22 0.67 -10.69
C TYR A 24 3.81 0.57 -9.23
N TYR A 25 2.57 0.14 -8.98
CA TYR A 25 2.02 0.00 -7.64
C TYR A 25 1.30 -1.34 -7.48
N LEU A 26 1.41 -1.92 -6.29
CA LEU A 26 0.52 -2.96 -5.80
C LEU A 26 -0.58 -2.31 -4.95
N TYR A 27 -1.84 -2.53 -5.32
CA TYR A 27 -2.99 -2.06 -4.57
C TYR A 27 -3.62 -3.20 -3.78
N ALA A 28 -3.75 -3.04 -2.46
CA ALA A 28 -4.42 -3.98 -1.59
C ALA A 28 -5.67 -3.31 -1.00
N ARG A 29 -6.85 -3.81 -1.37
CA ARG A 29 -8.12 -3.34 -0.82
C ARG A 29 -8.61 -4.28 0.27
N VAL A 30 -8.63 -3.79 1.49
CA VAL A 30 -9.38 -4.41 2.56
C VAL A 30 -10.84 -4.01 2.39
N VAL A 31 -11.78 -4.93 2.60
CA VAL A 31 -13.24 -4.69 2.43
C VAL A 31 -14.00 -4.83 3.74
N LYS A 32 -13.73 -5.90 4.49
CA LYS A 32 -14.34 -6.19 5.79
C LYS A 32 -13.62 -7.33 6.49
N ALA A 33 -13.79 -7.39 7.80
CA ALA A 33 -13.58 -8.61 8.58
C ALA A 33 -14.94 -9.09 9.12
N LYS A 34 -15.03 -10.37 9.48
CA LYS A 34 -16.26 -10.97 9.99
C LYS A 34 -15.93 -11.93 11.12
N ASP A 35 -16.88 -12.08 12.02
CA ASP A 35 -16.88 -13.12 13.06
C ASP A 35 -15.59 -13.13 13.89
N LEU A 36 -15.04 -11.94 14.16
CA LEU A 36 -13.84 -11.81 14.98
C LEU A 36 -14.13 -12.21 16.43
N PRO A 37 -13.21 -12.95 17.09
CA PRO A 37 -13.38 -13.31 18.48
C PRO A 37 -13.32 -12.07 19.35
N THR A 38 -14.17 -12.02 20.38
CA THR A 38 -14.09 -11.01 21.42
C THR A 38 -13.02 -11.38 22.44
N ASN A 39 -12.44 -10.36 23.07
CA ASN A 39 -11.53 -10.57 24.18
C ASN A 39 -12.31 -11.19 25.37
N PRO A 40 -11.87 -12.33 25.93
CA PRO A 40 -12.61 -13.02 26.99
C PRO A 40 -12.65 -12.24 28.32
N VAL A 41 -11.74 -11.28 28.52
CA VAL A 41 -11.64 -10.48 29.75
C VAL A 41 -12.47 -9.21 29.64
N THR A 42 -12.33 -8.46 28.53
CA THR A 42 -13.03 -7.17 28.37
C THR A 42 -14.38 -7.30 27.69
N GLY A 43 -14.65 -8.44 27.03
CA GLY A 43 -15.83 -8.63 26.18
C GLY A 43 -15.87 -7.74 24.93
N SER A 44 -14.87 -6.88 24.72
CA SER A 44 -14.74 -5.97 23.58
C SER A 44 -13.89 -6.57 22.47
N CYS A 45 -14.06 -6.04 21.28
CA CYS A 45 -13.16 -6.23 20.15
C CYS A 45 -13.11 -4.88 19.42
N ASP A 46 -11.96 -4.22 19.48
CA ASP A 46 -11.67 -2.94 18.86
C ASP A 46 -10.67 -3.16 17.70
N PRO A 47 -11.07 -3.90 16.64
CA PRO A 47 -10.10 -4.37 15.66
C PRO A 47 -9.55 -3.25 14.80
N TYR A 48 -8.31 -3.42 14.35
CA TYR A 48 -7.71 -2.71 13.25
C TYR A 48 -6.93 -3.70 12.39
N ILE A 49 -6.70 -3.34 11.13
CA ILE A 49 -6.06 -4.22 10.16
C ILE A 49 -4.70 -3.61 9.81
N GLU A 50 -3.65 -4.41 9.95
CA GLU A 50 -2.31 -4.08 9.45
C GLU A 50 -2.07 -4.82 8.14
N VAL A 51 -1.52 -4.10 7.16
CA VAL A 51 -1.10 -4.63 5.86
C VAL A 51 0.38 -4.34 5.71
N ASN A 52 1.21 -5.39 5.66
CA ASN A 52 2.66 -5.28 5.58
C ASN A 52 3.18 -5.88 4.28
N LEU A 53 4.15 -5.20 3.67
CA LEU A 53 4.89 -5.69 2.51
C LEU A 53 6.38 -5.43 2.73
N GLY A 54 7.06 -6.42 3.31
CA GLY A 54 8.41 -6.24 3.86
C GLY A 54 8.39 -5.22 5.00
N ASN A 55 9.20 -4.17 4.91
CA ASN A 55 9.24 -3.12 5.95
C ASN A 55 8.15 -2.04 5.79
N SER A 56 7.43 -2.03 4.68
CA SER A 56 6.32 -1.11 4.46
C SER A 56 5.10 -1.56 5.24
N LYS A 57 4.53 -0.70 6.10
CA LYS A 57 3.36 -1.02 6.93
C LYS A 57 2.26 0.01 6.72
N GLY A 58 1.05 -0.46 6.43
CA GLY A 58 -0.18 0.32 6.43
C GLY A 58 -1.12 -0.19 7.53
N LYS A 59 -1.84 0.72 8.20
CA LYS A 59 -2.84 0.34 9.21
C LYS A 59 -4.15 1.07 8.98
N THR A 60 -5.26 0.40 9.29
CA THR A 60 -6.57 1.05 9.36
C THR A 60 -6.71 1.81 10.67
N GLN A 61 -7.70 2.69 10.75
CA GLN A 61 -8.21 3.11 12.06
C GLN A 61 -8.82 1.90 12.80
N HIS A 62 -8.93 2.01 14.12
CA HIS A 62 -9.60 1.00 14.93
C HIS A 62 -11.12 1.17 14.80
N PHE A 63 -11.83 0.05 14.85
CA PHE A 63 -13.28 0.01 14.83
C PHE A 63 -13.78 -0.34 16.23
N GLU A 64 -14.44 0.59 16.92
CA GLU A 64 -14.86 0.37 18.30
C GLU A 64 -15.93 -0.72 18.43
N LYS A 65 -15.71 -1.72 19.29
CA LYS A 65 -16.64 -2.78 19.68
C LYS A 65 -17.30 -3.48 18.49
N ARG A 66 -16.53 -3.78 17.45
CA ARG A 66 -17.02 -4.32 16.17
C ARG A 66 -16.32 -5.63 15.83
N THR A 67 -17.01 -6.75 16.01
CA THR A 67 -16.52 -8.08 15.56
C THR A 67 -16.63 -8.30 14.06
N SER A 68 -17.40 -7.47 13.35
CA SER A 68 -17.56 -7.53 11.89
C SER A 68 -17.43 -6.13 11.26
N PRO A 69 -16.23 -5.52 11.25
CA PRO A 69 -16.04 -4.18 10.73
C PRO A 69 -16.09 -4.15 9.19
N GLU A 70 -16.79 -3.16 8.63
CA GLU A 70 -16.68 -2.80 7.21
C GLU A 70 -15.50 -1.85 7.02
N CYS A 71 -14.40 -2.37 6.49
CA CYS A 71 -13.20 -1.60 6.22
C CYS A 71 -13.07 -1.41 4.72
N LYS A 72 -13.42 -0.24 4.16
CA LYS A 72 -13.35 0.01 2.71
C LYS A 72 -12.06 0.75 2.32
N GLN A 73 -10.93 0.32 2.87
CA GLN A 73 -9.64 1.01 2.74
C GLN A 73 -8.74 0.36 1.69
N VAL A 74 -8.09 1.19 0.88
CA VAL A 74 -7.10 0.78 -0.12
C VAL A 74 -5.72 1.23 0.34
N PHE A 75 -4.77 0.29 0.33
CA PHE A 75 -3.34 0.55 0.52
C PHE A 75 -2.65 0.47 -0.84
N ALA A 76 -1.69 1.36 -1.07
CA ALA A 76 -0.89 1.39 -2.29
C ALA A 76 0.59 1.26 -1.92
N PHE A 77 1.25 0.26 -2.48
CA PHE A 77 2.68 0.02 -2.32
C PHE A 77 3.36 0.25 -3.65
N SER A 78 4.22 1.26 -3.72
CA SER A 78 5.01 1.50 -4.92
C SER A 78 6.09 0.44 -5.07
N LYS A 79 6.43 0.08 -6.32
CA LYS A 79 7.38 -0.98 -6.65
C LYS A 79 8.71 -0.81 -5.92
N GLU A 80 9.20 0.42 -5.77
CA GLU A 80 10.44 0.74 -5.07
C GLU A 80 10.41 0.44 -3.56
N LYS A 81 9.22 0.34 -2.95
CA LYS A 81 9.03 0.01 -1.53
C LYS A 81 8.74 -1.48 -1.29
N ILE A 82 8.61 -2.28 -2.35
CA ILE A 82 8.35 -3.72 -2.25
C ILE A 82 9.66 -4.42 -1.92
N GLN A 83 9.81 -4.83 -0.67
CA GLN A 83 11.00 -5.55 -0.18
C GLN A 83 10.73 -7.03 0.09
N SER A 84 9.50 -7.49 -0.12
CA SER A 84 9.06 -8.87 0.07
C SER A 84 8.06 -9.25 -1.02
N SER A 85 8.04 -10.53 -1.39
CA SER A 85 7.01 -11.10 -2.28
C SER A 85 5.73 -11.50 -1.55
N VAL A 86 5.70 -11.39 -0.21
CA VAL A 86 4.56 -11.78 0.64
C VAL A 86 3.90 -10.53 1.22
N LEU A 87 2.59 -10.39 0.96
CA LEU A 87 1.74 -9.40 1.60
C LEU A 87 1.10 -10.02 2.86
N GLU A 88 1.49 -9.54 4.04
CA GLU A 88 0.91 -9.98 5.30
C GLU A 88 -0.30 -9.12 5.64
N VAL A 89 -1.41 -9.77 6.00
CA VAL A 89 -2.64 -9.09 6.45
C VAL A 89 -2.96 -9.60 7.86
N LEU A 90 -2.91 -8.71 8.83
CA LEU A 90 -3.07 -9.03 10.25
C LEU A 90 -4.29 -8.28 10.80
N VAL A 91 -5.16 -8.99 11.52
CA VAL A 91 -6.21 -8.37 12.33
C VAL A 91 -5.73 -8.31 13.76
N ARG A 92 -5.75 -7.12 14.36
CA ARG A 92 -5.29 -6.90 15.74
C ARG A 92 -6.36 -6.16 16.53
N ASP A 93 -6.41 -6.42 17.83
CA ASP A 93 -7.34 -5.78 18.76
C ASP A 93 -6.63 -4.63 19.50
N LYS A 94 -7.19 -3.42 19.46
CA LYS A 94 -6.66 -2.28 20.23
C LYS A 94 -7.15 -2.41 21.67
N ARG A 95 -6.26 -2.84 22.57
CA ARG A 95 -6.55 -2.80 24.01
C ARG A 95 -6.60 -1.35 24.48
N ASP A 96 -7.76 -0.92 24.98
CA ASP A 96 -7.89 0.28 25.80
C ASP A 96 -6.97 0.15 27.02
N GLY A 97 -5.83 0.86 27.01
CA GLY A 97 -4.92 0.88 28.16
C GLY A 97 -3.44 1.07 27.87
N TRP A 98 -2.97 1.00 26.62
CA TRP A 98 -1.55 1.26 26.31
C TRP A 98 -1.36 2.24 25.16
N GLN A 99 -1.71 3.51 25.40
CA GLN A 99 -1.07 4.68 24.80
C GLN A 99 -1.17 5.83 25.82
N ARG A 100 -0.13 6.00 26.64
CA ARG A 100 0.33 7.33 27.02
C ARG A 100 1.62 7.59 26.25
#